data_AF-A0A1G1BBZ4-F1
#
_entry.id   AF-A0A1G1BBZ4-F1
#
_cell.length_a   1.000
_cell.length_b   1.000
_cell.length_c   1.000
_cell.angle_alpha   90.00
_cell.angle_beta   90.00
_cell.angle_gamma   90.00
#
_symmetry.space_group_name_H-M   'P 1'
#
loop_
_entity.id
_entity.type
_entity.pdbx_description
1 polymer ?
#
loop_
_entity_poly.entity_id
_entity_poly.type
_entity_poly.pdbx_seq_one_letter_code
_entity_poly.pdbx_strand_id
1 'polypeptide(L)'
;MSFYPQPNKYQCGPFALKYALVMLGVFKDEDQIGIISGSTWWAGTDEFGLTRAARRFNCSLKHFQSSNPDDARRMLIQHLKKGFPCILSVKNWEHWCTVVSYQKGKFVVIDSELDKVVSVFTPTKLLKRWKYVEDETKIVSFDGYVLVPKFKFYTHAQFTPEKAKLLMYDKNEDLANKWDQYTNDLITICKPRTKLSQNIITFSEFMRRNEQNLVKRVANWHGEPTFSELKKILSNMKFVAEVYDLIIPEDEEKRAAIDITSLLMMYACGKYGMNAIY
;
A
#
# COMPACT_ATOMS: atom_id res chain seq x y z
N MET A 1 9.90 0.37 -4.93
CA MET A 1 8.85 -0.60 -5.25
C MET A 1 8.03 -0.88 -4.00
N SER A 2 6.70 -1.06 -4.08
CA SER A 2 5.88 -1.24 -2.86
C SER A 2 5.17 -2.58 -2.70
N PHE A 3 4.67 -3.22 -3.77
CA PHE A 3 3.94 -4.50 -3.67
C PHE A 3 4.53 -5.56 -4.60
N TYR A 4 5.46 -6.37 -4.08
CA TYR A 4 6.13 -7.45 -4.80
C TYR A 4 6.57 -8.53 -3.80
N PRO A 5 6.68 -9.81 -4.23
CA PRO A 5 7.02 -10.90 -3.34
C PRO A 5 8.39 -10.73 -2.70
N GLN A 6 8.59 -11.35 -1.54
CA GLN A 6 9.91 -11.39 -0.91
C GLN A 6 10.86 -12.24 -1.76
N PRO A 7 12.10 -11.78 -2.01
CA PRO A 7 13.07 -12.60 -2.74
C PRO A 7 13.59 -13.75 -1.87
N ASN A 8 13.63 -13.57 -0.54
CA ASN A 8 14.13 -14.57 0.40
C ASN A 8 13.12 -14.91 1.50
N LYS A 9 13.11 -16.17 1.95
CA LYS A 9 12.19 -16.69 2.98
C LYS A 9 12.25 -15.93 4.32
N TYR A 10 13.43 -15.45 4.70
CA TYR A 10 13.68 -14.80 6.00
C TYR A 10 13.25 -13.33 6.07
N GLN A 11 12.81 -12.73 4.96
CA GLN A 11 12.44 -11.31 4.88
C GLN A 11 10.94 -11.04 5.08
N CYS A 12 10.14 -12.06 5.45
CA CYS A 12 8.69 -11.90 5.65
C CYS A 12 8.35 -10.82 6.69
N GLY A 13 9.11 -10.71 7.77
CA GLY A 13 8.94 -9.66 8.78
C GLY A 13 9.11 -8.24 8.20
N PRO A 14 10.29 -7.91 7.62
CA PRO A 14 10.53 -6.63 6.97
C PRO A 14 9.49 -6.27 5.91
N PHE A 15 9.08 -7.23 5.08
CA PHE A 15 8.03 -7.01 4.09
C PHE A 15 6.66 -6.76 4.73
N ALA A 16 6.30 -7.48 5.80
CA ALA A 16 5.05 -7.21 6.50
C ALA A 16 5.03 -5.79 7.10
N LEU A 17 6.14 -5.36 7.70
CA LEU A 17 6.25 -3.99 8.19
C LEU A 17 6.23 -2.95 7.06
N LYS A 18 6.91 -3.22 5.94
CA LYS A 18 6.88 -2.39 4.73
C LYS A 18 5.45 -2.16 4.25
N TYR A 19 4.67 -3.23 4.09
CA TYR A 19 3.28 -3.13 3.64
C TYR A 19 2.40 -2.36 4.61
N ALA A 20 2.58 -2.58 5.91
CA ALA A 20 1.88 -1.82 6.93
C ALA A 20 2.23 -0.31 6.88
N LEU A 21 3.51 0.04 6.68
CA LEU A 21 3.95 1.42 6.52
C LEU A 21 3.38 2.08 5.24
N VAL A 22 3.34 1.35 4.12
CA VAL A 22 2.74 1.82 2.86
C VAL A 22 1.28 2.20 3.04
N MET A 23 0.51 1.46 3.87
CA MET A 23 -0.89 1.84 4.19
C MET A 23 -1.01 3.18 4.91
N LEU A 24 0.02 3.55 5.68
CA LEU A 24 0.12 4.81 6.41
C LEU A 24 0.78 5.93 5.59
N GLY A 25 1.06 5.68 4.29
CA GLY A 25 1.75 6.63 3.42
C GLY A 25 3.25 6.77 3.70
N VAL A 26 3.85 5.81 4.40
CA VAL A 26 5.28 5.78 4.71
C VAL A 26 5.96 4.76 3.80
N PHE A 27 6.75 5.24 2.84
CA PHE A 27 7.45 4.40 1.88
C PHE A 27 8.89 4.18 2.34
N LYS A 28 9.21 2.92 2.68
CA LYS A 28 10.53 2.50 3.12
C LYS A 28 10.95 1.22 2.42
N ASP A 29 12.25 1.14 2.17
CA ASP A 29 12.88 0.00 1.57
C ASP A 29 13.00 -1.15 2.58
N GLU A 30 12.72 -2.37 2.14
CA GLU A 30 12.79 -3.58 2.96
C GLU A 30 14.21 -3.85 3.47
N ASP A 31 15.25 -3.48 2.73
CA ASP A 31 16.63 -3.70 3.16
C ASP A 31 16.94 -2.79 4.35
N GLN A 32 16.48 -1.54 4.29
CA GLN A 32 16.57 -0.63 5.42
C GLN A 32 15.80 -1.18 6.64
N ILE A 33 14.59 -1.70 6.43
CA ILE A 33 13.79 -2.30 7.50
C ILE A 33 14.48 -3.54 8.07
N GLY A 34 15.02 -4.42 7.22
CA GLY A 34 15.75 -5.63 7.58
C GLY A 34 16.97 -5.34 8.42
N ILE A 35 17.79 -4.36 8.02
CA ILE A 35 18.97 -3.91 8.78
C ILE A 35 18.56 -3.41 10.18
N ILE A 36 17.52 -2.57 10.28
CA ILE A 36 17.09 -2.02 11.57
C ILE A 36 16.47 -3.10 12.47
N SER A 37 15.74 -4.04 11.88
CA SER A 37 15.10 -5.14 12.61
C SER A 37 16.08 -6.27 12.97
N GLY A 38 17.27 -6.29 12.36
CA GLY A 38 18.26 -7.34 12.61
C GLY A 38 17.91 -8.66 11.94
N SER A 39 17.19 -8.62 10.82
CA SER A 39 16.81 -9.82 10.07
C SER A 39 18.03 -10.60 9.59
N THR A 40 18.07 -11.90 9.88
CA THR A 40 19.15 -12.78 9.42
C THR A 40 18.61 -13.97 8.65
N TRP A 41 19.44 -14.58 7.81
CA TRP A 41 19.01 -15.72 6.99
C TRP A 41 18.66 -16.97 7.81
N TRP A 42 19.23 -17.12 9.02
CA TRP A 42 19.02 -18.29 9.88
C TRP A 42 17.91 -18.11 10.91
N ALA A 43 17.66 -16.89 11.40
CA ALA A 43 16.67 -16.64 12.45
C ALA A 43 15.42 -15.90 11.96
N GLY A 44 15.43 -15.37 10.73
CA GLY A 44 14.35 -14.53 10.25
C GLY A 44 14.30 -13.21 11.02
N THR A 45 13.10 -12.78 11.41
CA THR A 45 12.88 -11.53 12.16
C THR A 45 11.88 -11.79 13.28
N ASP A 46 12.28 -11.43 14.50
CA ASP A 46 11.44 -11.49 15.69
C ASP A 46 10.61 -10.21 15.88
N GLU A 47 9.67 -10.26 16.82
CA GLU A 47 8.79 -9.16 17.18
C GLU A 47 9.55 -7.96 17.78
N PHE A 48 10.69 -8.19 18.42
CA PHE A 48 11.50 -7.12 19.02
C PHE A 48 12.21 -6.30 17.95
N GLY A 49 12.74 -6.97 16.92
CA GLY A 49 13.31 -6.39 15.72
C GLY A 49 12.29 -5.56 14.95
N LEU A 50 11.10 -6.12 14.70
CA LEU A 50 10.00 -5.39 14.05
C LEU A 50 9.56 -4.17 14.87
N THR A 51 9.47 -4.31 16.19
CA THR A 51 9.14 -3.20 17.09
C THR A 51 10.20 -2.09 17.04
N ARG A 52 11.48 -2.45 16.98
CA ARG A 52 12.60 -1.51 16.83
C ARG A 52 12.53 -0.75 15.51
N ALA A 53 12.29 -1.47 14.42
CA ALA A 53 12.11 -0.86 13.10
C ALA A 53 10.90 0.08 13.06
N ALA A 54 9.73 -0.35 13.57
CA ALA A 54 8.54 0.48 13.62
C ALA A 54 8.79 1.80 14.39
N ARG A 55 9.51 1.74 15.52
CA ARG A 55 9.88 2.94 16.31
C ARG A 55 10.75 3.91 15.51
N ARG A 56 11.66 3.41 14.67
CA ARG A 56 12.53 4.26 13.82
C ARG A 56 11.73 5.06 12.80
N PHE A 57 10.57 4.55 12.37
CA PHE A 57 9.64 5.22 11.47
C PHE A 57 8.48 5.92 12.19
N ASN A 58 8.70 6.32 13.44
CA ASN A 58 7.75 7.05 14.28
C ASN A 58 6.39 6.33 14.43
N CYS A 59 6.41 5.00 14.45
CA CYS A 59 5.26 4.15 14.75
C CYS A 59 5.51 3.37 16.04
N SER A 60 4.46 2.84 16.64
CA SER A 60 4.54 1.84 17.70
C SER A 60 3.85 0.57 17.26
N LEU A 61 4.52 -0.55 17.47
CA LEU A 61 3.94 -1.87 17.29
C LEU A 61 3.38 -2.33 18.65
N LYS A 62 2.06 -2.51 18.75
CA LYS A 62 1.41 -2.97 19.99
C LYS A 62 0.90 -4.39 19.80
N HIS A 63 1.37 -5.30 20.64
CA HIS A 63 0.91 -6.69 20.64
C HIS A 63 -0.53 -6.79 21.14
N PHE A 64 -1.27 -7.71 20.54
CA PHE A 64 -2.58 -8.14 20.98
C PHE A 64 -2.72 -9.64 20.72
N GLN A 65 -3.36 -10.34 21.65
CA GLN A 65 -3.48 -11.79 21.60
C GLN A 65 -4.84 -12.22 22.14
N SER A 66 -5.32 -13.37 21.69
CA SER A 66 -6.42 -14.10 22.29
C SER A 66 -6.27 -15.59 22.03
N SER A 67 -6.73 -16.44 22.94
CA SER A 67 -6.89 -17.88 22.73
C SER A 67 -8.23 -18.24 22.08
N ASN A 68 -9.22 -17.35 22.17
CA ASN A 68 -10.51 -17.49 21.52
C ASN A 68 -10.48 -16.87 20.11
N PRO A 69 -10.86 -17.61 19.05
CA PRO A 69 -10.82 -17.13 17.66
C PRO A 69 -11.78 -15.98 17.38
N ASP A 70 -12.95 -15.94 18.01
CA ASP A 70 -13.92 -14.87 17.83
C ASP A 70 -13.45 -13.57 18.47
N ASP A 71 -12.81 -13.65 19.63
CA ASP A 71 -12.24 -12.51 20.33
C ASP A 71 -11.05 -11.93 19.53
N ALA A 72 -10.15 -12.80 19.07
CA ALA A 72 -9.03 -12.41 18.20
C ALA A 72 -9.52 -11.67 16.95
N ARG A 73 -10.55 -12.23 16.28
CA ARG A 73 -11.18 -11.62 15.11
C ARG A 73 -11.80 -10.26 15.44
N ARG A 74 -12.51 -10.14 16.57
CA ARG A 74 -13.13 -8.87 17.00
C ARG A 74 -12.06 -7.81 17.26
N MET A 75 -10.98 -8.15 17.97
CA MET A 75 -9.86 -7.25 18.24
C MET A 75 -9.20 -6.76 16.96
N LEU A 76 -8.89 -7.68 16.04
CA LEU A 76 -8.33 -7.33 14.73
C LEU A 76 -9.25 -6.35 13.97
N ILE A 77 -10.55 -6.66 13.87
CA ILE A 77 -11.51 -5.78 13.19
C ILE A 77 -11.58 -4.40 13.85
N GLN A 78 -11.52 -4.32 15.19
CA GLN A 78 -11.52 -3.04 15.90
C GLN A 78 -10.31 -2.18 15.55
N HIS A 79 -9.12 -2.77 15.41
CA HIS A 79 -7.92 -2.05 14.96
C HIS A 79 -8.03 -1.59 13.51
N LEU A 80 -8.47 -2.47 12.61
CA LEU A 80 -8.65 -2.15 11.19
C LEU A 80 -9.69 -1.04 10.98
N LYS A 81 -10.78 -1.03 11.74
CA LYS A 81 -11.79 0.05 11.71
C LYS A 81 -11.25 1.41 12.13
N LYS A 82 -10.18 1.44 12.93
CA LYS A 82 -9.47 2.68 13.28
C LYS A 82 -8.47 3.12 12.21
N GLY A 83 -8.35 2.37 11.11
CA GLY A 83 -7.40 2.64 10.03
C GLY A 83 -5.97 2.17 10.33
N PHE A 84 -5.77 1.30 11.34
CA PHE A 84 -4.44 0.80 11.68
C PHE A 84 -4.19 -0.57 11.03
N PRO A 85 -3.16 -0.70 10.19
CA PRO A 85 -2.76 -2.00 9.66
C PRO A 85 -2.22 -2.87 10.79
N CYS A 86 -2.46 -4.17 10.68
CA CYS A 86 -2.05 -5.16 11.67
C CYS A 86 -1.13 -6.19 11.01
N ILE A 87 -0.04 -6.54 11.68
CA ILE A 87 0.87 -7.60 11.29
C ILE A 87 0.50 -8.84 12.11
N LEU A 88 0.32 -9.98 11.44
CA LEU A 88 -0.06 -11.23 12.09
C LEU A 88 1.08 -12.23 11.98
N SER A 89 1.34 -12.93 13.08
CA SER A 89 2.13 -14.15 13.07
C SER A 89 1.24 -15.28 12.54
N VAL A 90 1.62 -15.92 11.43
CA VAL A 90 0.83 -16.98 10.78
C VAL A 90 1.68 -18.23 10.58
N LYS A 91 1.03 -19.34 10.23
CA LYS A 91 1.68 -20.65 10.07
C LYS A 91 2.49 -21.05 11.31
N ASN A 92 1.86 -21.06 12.47
CA ASN A 92 2.51 -21.39 13.74
C ASN A 92 3.80 -20.57 14.01
N TRP A 93 3.77 -19.25 13.84
CA TRP A 93 4.94 -18.37 14.05
C TRP A 93 6.09 -18.49 13.05
N GLU A 94 5.91 -19.21 11.95
CA GLU A 94 6.93 -19.33 10.90
C GLU A 94 6.87 -18.21 9.86
N HIS A 95 5.81 -17.40 9.84
CA HIS A 95 5.61 -16.39 8.80
C HIS A 95 4.86 -15.14 9.28
N TRP A 96 5.12 -14.01 8.62
CA TRP A 96 4.47 -12.74 8.90
C TRP A 96 3.63 -12.29 7.70
N CYS A 97 2.40 -11.85 7.95
CA CYS A 97 1.58 -11.18 6.93
C CYS A 97 0.93 -9.91 7.47
N THR A 98 0.48 -9.03 6.56
CA THR A 98 -0.17 -7.77 6.94
C THR A 98 -1.64 -7.82 6.60
N VAL A 99 -2.50 -7.42 7.52
CA VAL A 99 -3.93 -7.22 7.29
C VAL A 99 -4.23 -5.74 7.35
N VAL A 100 -4.88 -5.23 6.31
CA VAL A 100 -5.00 -3.78 6.08
C VAL A 100 -6.44 -3.28 6.11
N SER A 101 -7.42 -4.15 5.84
CA SER A 101 -8.84 -3.79 5.91
C SER A 101 -9.76 -4.97 6.14
N TYR A 102 -10.96 -4.67 6.63
CA TYR A 102 -12.07 -5.62 6.73
C TYR A 102 -13.36 -4.96 6.25
N GLN A 103 -13.92 -5.45 5.15
CA GLN A 103 -15.15 -4.93 4.55
C GLN A 103 -15.97 -6.07 3.94
N LYS A 104 -17.30 -5.95 4.01
CA LYS A 104 -18.25 -6.95 3.44
C LYS A 104 -17.91 -8.40 3.83
N GLY A 105 -17.51 -8.62 5.09
CA GLY A 105 -17.17 -9.94 5.59
C GLY A 105 -15.82 -10.50 5.15
N LYS A 106 -14.95 -9.71 4.50
CA LYS A 106 -13.67 -10.17 3.96
C LYS A 106 -12.51 -9.30 4.43
N PHE A 107 -11.36 -9.92 4.62
CA PHE A 107 -10.10 -9.27 4.93
C PHE A 107 -9.26 -9.04 3.68
N VAL A 108 -8.61 -7.88 3.58
CA VAL A 108 -7.50 -7.67 2.64
C VAL A 108 -6.21 -7.98 3.38
N VAL A 109 -5.47 -8.96 2.87
CA VAL A 109 -4.22 -9.47 3.43
C VAL A 109 -3.12 -9.23 2.40
N ILE A 110 -1.97 -8.74 2.83
CA ILE A 110 -0.78 -8.56 2.03
C ILE A 110 0.29 -9.51 2.59
N ASP A 111 0.66 -10.50 1.78
CA ASP A 111 1.49 -11.64 2.13
C ASP A 111 2.61 -11.76 1.10
N SER A 112 3.84 -11.47 1.51
CA SER A 112 5.01 -11.45 0.63
C SER A 112 5.44 -12.83 0.13
N GLU A 113 4.90 -13.92 0.68
CA GLU A 113 5.18 -15.27 0.20
C GLU A 113 4.41 -15.62 -1.09
N LEU A 114 3.39 -14.84 -1.43
CA LEU A 114 2.56 -15.08 -2.61
C LEU A 114 3.09 -14.29 -3.80
N ASP A 115 3.07 -14.88 -5.00
CA ASP A 115 3.36 -14.17 -6.26
C ASP A 115 2.49 -12.92 -6.40
N LYS A 116 1.20 -13.07 -6.07
CA LYS A 116 0.23 -11.98 -5.92
C LYS A 116 0.11 -11.61 -4.47
N VAL A 117 0.93 -10.67 -4.04
CA VAL A 117 1.10 -10.34 -2.62
C VAL A 117 -0.18 -9.86 -1.94
N VAL A 118 -1.10 -9.22 -2.66
CA VAL A 118 -2.40 -8.80 -2.11
C VAL A 118 -3.45 -9.89 -2.34
N SER A 119 -4.15 -10.27 -1.28
CA SER A 119 -5.13 -11.35 -1.28
C SER A 119 -6.37 -10.98 -0.47
N VAL A 120 -7.51 -11.60 -0.81
CA VAL A 120 -8.77 -11.41 -0.11
C VAL A 120 -9.17 -12.70 0.60
N PHE A 121 -9.21 -12.68 1.93
CA PHE A 121 -9.53 -13.85 2.75
C PHE A 121 -10.90 -13.74 3.43
N THR A 122 -11.56 -14.88 3.59
CA THR A 122 -12.69 -15.01 4.53
C THR A 122 -12.16 -15.14 5.96
N PRO A 123 -13.00 -14.87 6.99
CA PRO A 123 -12.60 -15.03 8.38
C PRO A 123 -12.09 -16.44 8.69
N THR A 124 -12.77 -17.46 8.17
CA THR A 124 -12.36 -18.86 8.36
C THR A 124 -10.98 -19.15 7.77
N LYS A 125 -10.71 -18.65 6.55
CA LYS A 125 -9.40 -18.84 5.90
C LYS A 125 -8.28 -18.12 6.67
N LEU A 126 -8.54 -16.90 7.15
CA LEU A 126 -7.57 -16.15 7.93
C LEU A 126 -7.29 -16.83 9.27
N LEU A 127 -8.33 -17.17 10.03
CA LEU A 127 -8.19 -17.82 11.34
C LEU A 127 -7.43 -19.15 11.23
N LYS A 128 -7.68 -19.96 10.19
CA LYS A 128 -6.94 -21.20 9.98
C LYS A 128 -5.43 -20.96 9.80
N ARG A 129 -5.02 -19.87 9.13
CA ARG A 129 -3.60 -19.51 8.94
C ARG A 129 -2.99 -18.84 10.17
N TRP A 130 -3.79 -18.05 10.90
CA TRP A 130 -3.36 -17.25 12.04
C TRP A 130 -3.23 -18.08 13.33
N LYS A 131 -3.92 -19.21 13.42
CA LYS A 131 -3.86 -20.09 14.59
C LYS A 131 -2.43 -20.58 14.83
N TYR A 132 -1.93 -20.36 16.04
CA TYR A 132 -0.80 -21.09 16.61
C TYR A 132 -1.33 -22.20 17.53
N VAL A 133 -0.65 -23.35 17.54
CA VAL A 133 -0.87 -24.43 18.50
C VAL A 133 0.48 -24.79 19.10
N GLU A 134 0.62 -24.65 20.40
CA GLU A 134 1.80 -25.13 21.11
C GLU A 134 1.76 -26.67 21.18
N ASP A 135 2.86 -27.32 20.77
CA ASP A 135 2.87 -28.77 20.57
C ASP A 135 2.72 -29.56 21.87
N GLU A 136 3.26 -29.06 22.98
CA GLU A 136 3.25 -29.74 24.28
C GLU A 136 1.95 -29.54 25.04
N THR A 137 1.52 -28.28 25.17
CA THR A 137 0.37 -27.89 26.00
C THR A 137 -0.95 -27.89 25.24
N LYS A 138 -0.89 -27.95 23.90
CA LYS A 138 -2.03 -27.73 22.97
C LYS A 138 -2.72 -26.38 23.16
N ILE A 139 -2.05 -25.41 23.79
CA ILE A 139 -2.55 -24.04 23.90
C ILE A 139 -2.68 -23.45 22.50
N VAL A 140 -3.83 -22.82 22.27
CA VAL A 140 -4.11 -22.10 21.02
C VAL A 140 -3.96 -20.61 21.26
N SER A 141 -3.26 -19.92 20.38
CA SER A 141 -3.19 -18.47 20.38
C SER A 141 -3.34 -17.87 18.98
N PHE A 142 -3.76 -16.62 18.96
CA PHE A 142 -3.86 -15.78 17.78
C PHE A 142 -3.12 -14.47 18.05
N ASP A 143 -1.85 -14.41 17.63
CA ASP A 143 -0.95 -13.31 17.94
C ASP A 143 -0.89 -12.28 16.82
N GLY A 144 -1.11 -11.02 17.17
CA GLY A 144 -1.11 -9.92 16.22
C GLY A 144 -0.49 -8.67 16.80
N TYR A 145 -0.13 -7.77 15.89
CA TYR A 145 0.61 -6.56 16.19
C TYR A 145 -0.01 -5.40 15.42
N VAL A 146 -0.63 -4.45 16.13
CA VAL A 146 -1.17 -3.26 15.49
C VAL A 146 -0.08 -2.21 15.31
N LEU A 147 0.08 -1.69 14.10
CA LEU A 147 0.99 -0.60 13.79
C LEU A 147 0.26 0.74 14.01
N VAL A 148 0.61 1.44 15.08
CA VAL A 148 0.01 2.72 15.46
C VAL A 148 0.99 3.85 15.18
N PRO A 149 0.71 4.77 14.24
CA PRO A 149 1.57 5.92 13.98
C PRO A 149 1.53 6.90 15.16
N LYS A 150 2.67 7.54 15.43
CA LYS A 150 2.81 8.62 16.45
C LYS A 150 2.77 10.02 15.83
N PHE A 151 2.39 10.12 14.56
CA PHE A 151 2.22 11.35 13.81
C PHE A 151 0.77 11.47 13.36
N LYS A 152 0.33 12.71 13.07
CA LYS A 152 -0.94 12.92 12.38
C LYS A 152 -0.76 12.46 10.93
N PHE A 153 -1.53 11.46 10.53
CA PHE A 153 -1.57 10.98 9.16
C PHE A 153 -2.96 11.29 8.59
N TYR A 154 -2.98 11.94 7.43
CA TYR A 154 -4.20 12.35 6.75
C TYR A 154 -4.55 11.43 5.58
N THR A 155 -3.54 10.72 5.04
CA THR A 155 -3.69 9.64 4.07
C THR A 155 -3.67 8.30 4.78
N HIS A 156 -4.73 7.52 4.63
CA HIS A 156 -4.69 6.09 4.88
C HIS A 156 -5.15 5.39 3.61
N ALA A 157 -4.42 4.36 3.18
CA ALA A 157 -4.79 3.59 2.01
C ALA A 157 -6.09 2.82 2.29
N GLN A 158 -7.16 3.16 1.58
CA GLN A 158 -8.46 2.51 1.63
C GLN A 158 -8.54 1.37 0.62
N PHE A 159 -7.87 0.26 0.94
CA PHE A 159 -8.02 -0.97 0.16
C PHE A 159 -9.36 -1.63 0.46
N THR A 160 -10.30 -1.55 -0.49
CA THR A 160 -11.46 -2.42 -0.49
C THR A 160 -11.08 -3.79 -1.08
N PRO A 161 -11.82 -4.87 -0.79
CA PRO A 161 -11.61 -6.17 -1.43
C PRO A 161 -11.64 -6.11 -2.96
N GLU A 162 -12.45 -5.22 -3.55
CA GLU A 162 -12.50 -4.99 -4.99
C GLU A 162 -11.22 -4.34 -5.51
N LYS A 163 -10.76 -3.24 -4.89
CA LYS A 163 -9.49 -2.58 -5.26
C LYS A 163 -8.30 -3.52 -5.10
N ALA A 164 -8.27 -4.30 -4.02
CA ALA A 164 -7.25 -5.33 -3.79
C ALA A 164 -7.17 -6.35 -4.94
N LYS A 165 -8.33 -6.84 -5.42
CA LYS A 165 -8.39 -7.76 -6.57
C LYS A 165 -7.94 -7.10 -7.86
N LEU A 166 -8.37 -5.86 -8.11
CA LEU A 166 -7.97 -5.12 -9.31
C LEU A 166 -6.45 -4.94 -9.36
N LEU A 167 -5.81 -4.59 -8.25
CA LEU A 167 -4.36 -4.40 -8.19
C LEU A 167 -3.58 -5.67 -8.59
N MET A 168 -4.16 -6.85 -8.36
CA MET A 168 -3.51 -8.16 -8.58
C MET A 168 -3.79 -8.79 -9.94
N TYR A 169 -4.41 -8.06 -10.86
CA TYR A 169 -4.47 -8.48 -12.26
C TYR A 169 -3.11 -8.30 -12.92
N ASP A 170 -2.72 -9.24 -13.79
CA ASP A 170 -1.39 -9.25 -14.42
C ASP A 170 -1.12 -7.95 -15.19
N LYS A 171 -2.17 -7.39 -15.84
CA LYS A 171 -2.13 -6.07 -16.49
C LYS A 171 -1.82 -4.87 -15.57
N ASN A 172 -1.74 -5.09 -14.26
CA ASN A 172 -1.48 -4.10 -13.21
C ASN A 172 -0.23 -4.43 -12.40
N GLU A 173 0.58 -5.42 -12.81
CA GLU A 173 1.85 -5.76 -12.16
C GLU A 173 2.78 -4.53 -12.05
N ASP A 174 2.93 -3.78 -13.16
CA ASP A 174 3.70 -2.53 -13.17
C ASP A 174 3.19 -1.50 -12.16
N LEU A 175 1.88 -1.42 -11.95
CA LEU A 175 1.28 -0.51 -10.96
C LEU A 175 1.62 -0.96 -9.54
N ALA A 176 1.54 -2.25 -9.25
CA ALA A 176 1.90 -2.81 -7.95
C ALA A 176 3.38 -2.56 -7.62
N ASN A 177 4.25 -2.77 -8.61
CA ASN A 177 5.69 -2.54 -8.48
C ASN A 177 6.04 -1.06 -8.30
N LYS A 178 5.46 -0.16 -9.11
CA LYS A 178 5.76 1.29 -9.09
C LYS A 178 4.87 2.12 -8.15
N TRP A 179 4.14 1.47 -7.26
CA TRP A 179 3.15 2.11 -6.40
C TRP A 179 3.68 3.32 -5.60
N ASP A 180 4.91 3.23 -5.09
CA ASP A 180 5.60 4.30 -4.36
C ASP A 180 5.91 5.48 -5.27
N GLN A 181 6.31 5.24 -6.52
CA GLN A 181 6.56 6.31 -7.49
C GLN A 181 5.27 7.08 -7.77
N TYR A 182 4.20 6.37 -8.13
CA TYR A 182 2.89 7.00 -8.33
C TYR A 182 2.41 7.76 -7.10
N THR A 183 2.57 7.18 -5.91
CA THR A 183 2.10 7.85 -4.68
C THR A 183 2.93 9.10 -4.39
N ASN A 184 4.26 9.02 -4.50
CA ASN A 184 5.16 10.14 -4.27
C ASN A 184 4.91 11.29 -5.25
N ASP A 185 4.67 10.99 -6.52
CA ASP A 185 4.29 12.00 -7.51
C ASP A 185 2.96 12.65 -7.12
N LEU A 186 1.95 11.85 -6.80
CA LEU A 186 0.61 12.35 -6.50
C LEU A 186 0.53 13.17 -5.21
N ILE A 187 1.28 12.84 -4.15
CA ILE A 187 1.25 13.62 -2.91
C ILE A 187 1.94 14.99 -3.05
N THR A 188 2.71 15.23 -4.12
CA THR A 188 3.24 16.55 -4.45
C THR A 188 2.22 17.43 -5.17
N ILE A 189 1.26 16.80 -5.86
CA ILE A 189 0.24 17.45 -6.70
C ILE A 189 -1.09 17.58 -5.97
N CYS A 190 -1.46 16.56 -5.21
CA CYS A 190 -2.74 16.42 -4.54
C CYS A 190 -2.57 16.55 -3.03
N LYS A 191 -3.69 16.79 -2.35
CA LYS A 191 -3.75 16.82 -0.89
C LYS A 191 -4.65 15.69 -0.38
N PRO A 192 -4.37 15.14 0.81
CA PRO A 192 -5.25 14.15 1.42
C PRO A 192 -6.57 14.81 1.81
N ARG A 193 -7.70 14.14 1.61
CA ARG A 193 -8.99 14.67 2.06
C ARG A 193 -9.06 14.67 3.59
N THR A 194 -9.50 15.80 4.15
CA THR A 194 -9.77 15.95 5.58
C THR A 194 -11.20 16.45 5.80
N LYS A 195 -11.67 16.40 7.06
CA LYS A 195 -12.98 16.98 7.42
C LYS A 195 -13.07 18.50 7.18
N LEU A 196 -11.93 19.18 7.10
CA LEU A 196 -11.83 20.62 6.88
C LEU A 196 -11.67 20.97 5.40
N SER A 197 -11.50 19.98 4.52
CA SER A 197 -11.33 20.21 3.09
C SER A 197 -12.62 20.77 2.49
N GLN A 198 -12.56 21.98 1.95
CA GLN A 198 -13.64 22.68 1.25
C GLN A 198 -13.20 22.98 -0.19
N ASN A 199 -14.15 23.22 -1.10
CA ASN A 199 -13.89 23.55 -2.51
C ASN A 199 -12.87 22.61 -3.15
N ILE A 200 -13.21 21.32 -3.19
CA ILE A 200 -12.32 20.26 -3.61
C ILE A 200 -12.83 19.56 -4.86
N ILE A 201 -11.88 19.12 -5.68
CA ILE A 201 -12.10 18.25 -6.83
C ILE A 201 -11.50 16.89 -6.49
N THR A 202 -12.27 15.81 -6.64
CA THR A 202 -11.69 14.47 -6.53
C THR A 202 -10.78 14.22 -7.72
N PHE A 203 -9.74 13.40 -7.55
CA PHE A 203 -8.86 13.08 -8.68
C PHE A 203 -9.65 12.48 -9.87
N SER A 204 -10.68 11.67 -9.60
CA SER A 204 -11.55 11.10 -10.63
C SER A 204 -12.30 12.17 -11.43
N GLU A 205 -12.79 13.23 -10.77
CA GLU A 205 -13.46 14.34 -11.43
C GLU A 205 -12.47 15.22 -12.20
N PHE A 206 -11.29 15.47 -11.64
CA PHE A 206 -10.20 16.15 -12.33
C PHE A 206 -9.84 15.41 -13.64
N MET A 207 -9.70 14.09 -13.58
CA MET A 207 -9.43 13.26 -14.76
C MET A 207 -10.56 13.34 -15.77
N ARG A 208 -11.83 13.30 -15.34
CA ARG A 208 -12.99 13.44 -16.23
C ARG A 208 -12.94 14.74 -17.05
N ARG A 209 -12.46 15.83 -16.45
CA ARG A 209 -12.34 17.15 -17.11
C ARG A 209 -11.12 17.26 -18.02
N ASN A 210 -9.99 16.66 -17.62
CA ASN A 210 -8.69 17.00 -18.20
C ASN A 210 -8.01 15.87 -19.00
N GLU A 211 -8.39 14.59 -18.81
CA GLU A 211 -7.67 13.43 -19.38
C GLU A 211 -7.41 13.56 -20.89
N GLN A 212 -8.46 13.85 -21.66
CA GLN A 212 -8.35 13.92 -23.12
C GLN A 212 -7.35 14.99 -23.57
N ASN A 213 -7.35 16.14 -22.90
CA ASN A 213 -6.44 17.23 -23.22
C ASN A 213 -5.00 16.89 -22.84
N LEU A 214 -4.78 16.31 -21.65
CA LEU A 214 -3.46 15.88 -21.18
C LEU A 214 -2.84 14.87 -22.16
N VAL A 215 -3.59 13.81 -22.48
CA VAL A 215 -3.13 12.74 -23.38
C VAL A 215 -2.84 13.30 -24.77
N LYS A 216 -3.78 14.06 -25.35
CA LYS A 216 -3.63 14.56 -26.72
C LYS A 216 -2.44 15.51 -26.85
N ARG A 217 -2.21 16.38 -25.86
CA ARG A 217 -1.08 17.32 -25.90
C ARG A 217 0.24 16.59 -25.83
N VAL A 218 0.44 15.70 -24.86
CA VAL A 218 1.71 15.00 -24.69
C VAL A 218 2.00 14.06 -25.87
N ALA A 219 1.01 13.28 -26.31
CA ALA A 219 1.17 12.42 -27.48
C ALA A 219 1.56 13.20 -28.73
N ASN A 220 0.92 14.36 -28.98
CA ASN A 220 1.19 15.15 -30.17
C ASN A 220 2.49 15.96 -30.08
N TRP A 221 2.87 16.43 -28.89
CA TRP A 221 4.10 17.20 -28.69
C TRP A 221 5.34 16.32 -28.79
N HIS A 222 5.29 15.12 -28.23
CA HIS A 222 6.43 14.20 -28.28
C HIS A 222 6.43 13.34 -29.56
N GLY A 223 5.26 12.90 -30.04
CA GLY A 223 5.10 12.13 -31.27
C GLY A 223 5.23 10.61 -31.15
N GLU A 224 5.93 10.11 -30.12
CA GLU A 224 6.18 8.67 -29.90
C GLU A 224 5.15 7.96 -28.99
N PRO A 225 4.81 8.48 -27.79
CA PRO A 225 3.94 7.74 -26.87
C PRO A 225 2.52 7.63 -27.42
N THR A 226 1.93 6.44 -27.30
CA THR A 226 0.57 6.21 -27.80
C THR A 226 -0.49 6.81 -26.86
N PHE A 227 -1.65 7.16 -27.40
CA PHE A 227 -2.80 7.62 -26.60
C PHE A 227 -3.20 6.60 -25.52
N SER A 228 -3.16 5.30 -25.85
CA SER A 228 -3.55 4.22 -24.92
C SER A 228 -2.59 4.11 -23.75
N GLU A 229 -1.29 4.23 -24.02
CA GLU A 229 -0.24 4.18 -23.02
C GLU A 229 -0.33 5.33 -22.00
N LEU A 230 -0.48 6.57 -22.47
CA LEU A 230 -0.64 7.73 -21.58
C LEU A 230 -1.93 7.62 -20.75
N LYS A 231 -3.03 7.14 -21.35
CA LYS A 231 -4.27 6.83 -20.62
C LYS A 231 -4.05 5.77 -19.55
N LYS A 232 -3.22 4.76 -19.80
CA LYS A 232 -2.89 3.73 -18.81
C LYS A 232 -2.16 4.32 -17.61
N ILE A 233 -1.19 5.22 -17.82
CA ILE A 233 -0.47 5.92 -16.73
C ILE A 233 -1.44 6.76 -15.90
N LEU A 234 -2.31 7.54 -16.57
CA LEU A 234 -3.30 8.36 -15.90
C LEU A 234 -4.34 7.52 -15.12
N SER A 235 -4.74 6.37 -15.66
CA SER A 235 -5.63 5.42 -14.98
C SER A 235 -4.96 4.82 -13.74
N ASN A 236 -3.67 4.51 -13.82
CA ASN A 236 -2.85 4.07 -12.69
C ASN A 236 -2.75 5.15 -11.60
N MET A 237 -2.46 6.41 -11.99
CA MET A 237 -2.47 7.57 -11.07
C MET A 237 -3.83 7.71 -10.38
N LYS A 238 -4.92 7.64 -11.15
CA LYS A 238 -6.28 7.69 -10.62
C LYS A 238 -6.54 6.59 -9.60
N PHE A 239 -6.12 5.36 -9.88
CA PHE A 239 -6.29 4.24 -8.97
C PHE A 239 -5.60 4.49 -7.61
N VAL A 240 -4.35 4.98 -7.64
CA VAL A 240 -3.59 5.32 -6.42
C VAL A 240 -4.24 6.47 -5.66
N ALA A 241 -4.62 7.53 -6.37
CA ALA A 241 -5.30 8.69 -5.78
C ALA A 241 -6.61 8.29 -5.09
N GLU A 242 -7.40 7.42 -5.71
CA GLU A 242 -8.63 6.90 -5.11
C GLU A 242 -8.37 5.98 -3.91
N VAL A 243 -7.25 5.25 -3.87
CA VAL A 243 -6.88 4.44 -2.70
C VAL A 243 -6.51 5.33 -1.52
N TYR A 244 -5.78 6.41 -1.73
CA TYR A 244 -5.37 7.32 -0.65
C TYR A 244 -6.34 8.47 -0.38
N ASP A 245 -7.48 8.52 -1.07
CA ASP A 245 -8.47 9.61 -1.03
C ASP A 245 -7.83 10.99 -1.25
N LEU A 246 -7.01 11.08 -2.30
CA LEU A 246 -6.34 12.29 -2.72
C LEU A 246 -7.28 13.20 -3.51
N ILE A 247 -7.25 14.49 -3.17
CA ILE A 247 -8.08 15.55 -3.75
C ILE A 247 -7.21 16.69 -4.25
N ILE A 248 -7.76 17.49 -5.15
CA ILE A 248 -7.13 18.70 -5.69
C ILE A 248 -8.01 19.88 -5.25
N PRO A 249 -7.46 20.87 -4.51
CA PRO A 249 -8.17 22.12 -4.25
C PRO A 249 -8.58 22.80 -5.58
N GLU A 250 -9.78 23.37 -5.65
CA GLU A 250 -10.29 23.98 -6.89
C GLU A 250 -9.39 25.07 -7.46
N ASP A 251 -8.76 25.86 -6.59
CA ASP A 251 -7.81 26.91 -6.95
C ASP A 251 -6.45 26.37 -7.48
N GLU A 252 -6.13 25.11 -7.19
CA GLU A 252 -4.93 24.42 -7.65
C GLU A 252 -5.18 23.57 -8.92
N GLU A 253 -6.40 23.50 -9.46
CA GLU A 253 -6.75 22.65 -10.62
C GLU A 253 -5.81 22.87 -11.82
N LYS A 254 -5.55 24.14 -12.17
CA LYS A 254 -4.67 24.47 -13.30
C LYS A 254 -3.23 24.04 -13.05
N ARG A 255 -2.75 24.21 -11.81
CA ARG A 255 -1.41 23.78 -11.41
C ARG A 255 -1.28 22.26 -11.50
N ALA A 256 -2.26 21.53 -10.98
CA ALA A 256 -2.29 20.07 -11.07
C ALA A 256 -2.26 19.57 -12.53
N ALA A 257 -2.96 20.25 -13.45
CA ALA A 257 -2.89 19.92 -14.87
C ALA A 257 -1.49 20.15 -15.47
N ILE A 258 -0.80 21.21 -15.06
CA ILE A 258 0.59 21.47 -15.49
C ILE A 258 1.50 20.38 -14.94
N ASP A 259 1.44 20.09 -13.64
CA ASP A 259 2.34 19.12 -13.00
C ASP A 259 2.14 17.70 -13.56
N ILE A 260 0.89 17.28 -13.79
CA ILE A 260 0.61 15.99 -14.43
C ILE A 260 1.08 15.96 -15.88
N THR A 261 0.91 17.05 -16.64
CA THR A 261 1.44 17.13 -18.01
C THR A 261 2.96 16.99 -18.01
N SER A 262 3.65 17.67 -17.08
CA SER A 262 5.10 17.59 -16.91
C SER A 262 5.55 16.17 -16.59
N LEU A 263 4.86 15.45 -15.69
CA LEU A 263 5.14 14.04 -15.39
C LEU A 263 4.98 13.14 -16.62
N LEU A 264 3.89 13.30 -17.38
CA LEU A 264 3.68 12.53 -18.60
C LEU A 264 4.73 12.81 -19.67
N MET A 265 5.18 14.07 -19.78
CA MET A 265 6.25 14.44 -20.70
C MET A 265 7.59 13.86 -20.26
N MET A 266 7.96 13.98 -18.98
CA MET A 266 9.18 13.38 -18.44
C MET A 266 9.20 11.86 -18.60
N TYR A 267 8.05 11.20 -18.41
CA TYR A 267 7.89 9.78 -18.74
C TYR A 267 8.20 9.50 -20.21
N ALA A 268 7.60 10.28 -21.13
CA ALA A 268 7.79 10.08 -22.56
C ALA A 268 9.27 10.26 -22.95
N CYS A 269 9.89 11.36 -22.52
CA CYS A 269 11.30 11.62 -22.77
C CYS A 269 12.22 10.58 -22.14
N GLY A 270 11.92 10.11 -20.93
CA GLY A 270 12.70 9.07 -20.25
C GLY A 270 12.63 7.71 -20.95
N LYS A 271 11.50 7.40 -21.60
CA LYS A 271 11.29 6.12 -22.29
C LYS A 271 11.75 6.14 -23.75
N TYR A 272 11.46 7.21 -24.47
CA TYR A 272 11.67 7.31 -25.91
C TYR A 272 12.85 8.20 -26.31
N GLY A 273 13.50 8.85 -25.33
CA GLY A 273 14.46 9.90 -25.59
C GLY A 273 13.76 11.20 -26.01
N MET A 274 14.55 12.24 -26.27
CA MET A 274 14.04 13.52 -26.74
C MET A 274 14.99 14.06 -27.80
N ASN A 275 14.44 14.39 -28.97
CA ASN A 275 15.18 15.11 -29.99
C ASN A 275 15.28 16.58 -29.58
N ALA A 276 16.29 17.29 -30.10
CA ALA A 276 16.40 18.73 -29.89
C ALA A 276 15.11 19.42 -30.36
N ILE A 277 14.52 20.20 -29.45
CA ILE A 277 13.39 21.06 -29.74
C ILE A 277 13.91 22.49 -29.58
N TYR A 278 14.04 23.19 -30.71
CA TYR A 278 14.69 24.51 -30.87
C TYR A 278 16.21 24.50 -30.67
#